data_AF-A0A956W4F6-F1
#
_entry.id   AF-A0A956W4F6-F1
#
_cell.length_a   1.000
_cell.length_b   1.000
_cell.length_c   1.000
_cell.angle_alpha   90.00
_cell.angle_beta   90.00
_cell.angle_gamma   90.00
#
_symmetry.space_group_name_H-M   'P 1'
#
loop_
_entity.id
_entity.type
_entity.pdbx_description
1 polymer ?
#
loop_
_entity_poly.entity_id
_entity_poly.type
_entity_poly.pdbx_seq_one_letter_code
_entity_poly.pdbx_strand_id
1 'polypeptide(L)'
;PGAALVALFGVGLIFDDATGYKDDFPTWLMIAIAWFIVVPVIDWFLMRPLTRKAIDLLEGVPDDGEFPPSFKALESRAGMLGGLMGLSVIGITFLMVWKP
;
A
#
# COMPACT_ATOMS: atom_id res chain seq x y z
N PRO A 1 10.02 7.67 -6.68
CA PRO A 1 10.36 9.12 -6.64
C PRO A 1 9.16 10.00 -6.26
N GLY A 2 7.99 9.87 -6.92
CA GLY A 2 6.81 10.70 -6.62
C GLY A 2 6.31 10.58 -5.17
N ALA A 3 6.20 9.37 -4.62
CA ALA A 3 5.76 9.16 -3.24
C ALA A 3 6.68 9.82 -2.19
N ALA A 4 7.99 9.87 -2.45
CA ALA A 4 8.94 10.55 -1.56
C ALA A 4 8.77 12.07 -1.59
N LEU A 5 8.48 12.65 -2.76
CA LEU A 5 8.16 14.07 -2.88
C LEU A 5 6.86 14.40 -2.15
N VAL A 6 5.82 13.59 -2.34
CA VAL A 6 4.54 13.74 -1.62
C VAL A 6 4.76 13.69 -0.10
N ALA A 7 5.58 12.76 0.39
CA ALA A 7 5.90 12.69 1.80
C ALA A 7 6.69 13.92 2.29
N LEU A 8 7.70 14.38 1.56
CA LEU A 8 8.50 15.55 1.93
C LEU A 8 7.68 16.83 1.97
N PHE A 9 6.88 17.09 0.93
CA PHE A 9 5.99 18.25 0.88
C PHE A 9 4.87 18.16 1.94
N GLY A 10 4.31 16.96 2.14
CA GLY A 10 3.31 16.72 3.18
C GLY A 10 3.85 17.00 4.58
N VAL A 11 5.07 16.53 4.90
CA VAL A 11 5.74 16.85 6.17
C VAL A 11 5.99 18.35 6.30
N GLY A 12 6.42 19.02 5.22
CA GLY A 12 6.60 20.47 5.22
C GLY A 12 5.32 21.24 5.58
N LEU A 13 4.17 20.83 5.05
CA LEU A 13 2.87 21.43 5.35
C LEU A 13 2.43 21.23 6.81
N ILE A 14 2.79 20.09 7.42
CA ILE A 14 2.44 19.81 8.84
C ILE A 14 3.10 20.80 9.78
N PHE A 15 4.34 21.22 9.48
CA PHE A 15 5.10 22.15 10.28
C PHE A 15 4.92 23.63 9.87
N ASP A 16 4.10 23.89 8.87
CA ASP A 16 3.73 25.25 8.47
C ASP A 16 2.64 25.79 9.41
N ASP A 17 2.99 26.85 10.14
CA ASP A 17 2.11 27.53 11.09
C ASP A 17 0.85 28.12 10.39
N ALA A 18 0.86 28.31 9.07
CA ALA A 18 -0.31 28.78 8.31
C ALA A 18 -1.43 27.73 8.18
N THR A 19 -1.15 26.44 8.39
CA THR A 19 -2.10 25.35 8.16
C THR A 19 -2.86 24.91 9.41
N GLY A 20 -2.34 25.23 10.60
CA GLY A 20 -2.91 24.80 11.88
C GLY A 20 -2.70 23.32 12.25
N TYR A 21 -2.12 22.50 11.35
CA TYR A 21 -1.93 21.06 11.59
C TYR A 21 -1.00 20.74 12.75
N LYS A 22 -0.07 21.64 13.06
CA LYS A 22 0.86 21.50 14.18
C LYS A 22 0.16 21.49 15.54
N ASP A 23 -0.95 22.23 15.66
CA ASP A 23 -1.67 22.41 16.92
C ASP A 23 -2.84 21.42 17.06
N ASP A 24 -3.54 21.11 15.95
CA ASP A 24 -4.61 20.11 15.90
C ASP A 24 -4.31 19.07 14.82
N PHE A 25 -3.53 18.05 15.20
CA PHE A 25 -3.08 17.02 14.25
C PHE A 25 -4.17 15.94 14.03
N PRO A 26 -4.77 15.84 12.83
CA PRO A 26 -5.91 14.96 12.62
C PRO A 26 -5.52 13.48 12.71
N THR A 27 -6.42 12.67 13.28
CA THR A 27 -6.15 11.24 13.48
C THR A 27 -5.95 10.48 12.16
N TRP A 28 -6.69 10.86 11.10
CA TRP A 28 -6.53 10.24 9.79
C TRP A 28 -5.13 10.48 9.20
N LEU A 29 -4.51 11.63 9.50
CA LEU A 29 -3.20 11.99 9.01
C LEU A 29 -2.10 11.20 9.72
N MET A 30 -2.23 11.00 11.04
CA MET A 30 -1.37 10.05 11.79
C MET A 30 -1.44 8.63 11.20
N ILE A 31 -2.65 8.14 10.95
CA ILE A 31 -2.87 6.80 10.39
C ILE A 31 -2.27 6.71 8.98
N ALA A 32 -2.44 7.73 8.13
CA ALA A 32 -1.89 7.76 6.79
C ALA A 32 -0.36 7.74 6.78
N ILE A 33 0.29 8.50 7.67
CA ILE A 33 1.75 8.52 7.82
C ILE A 33 2.26 7.16 8.29
N ALA A 34 1.63 6.56 9.30
CA ALA A 34 1.98 5.22 9.77
C ALA A 34 1.82 4.19 8.63
N TRP A 35 0.71 4.28 7.88
CA TRP A 35 0.45 3.40 6.75
C TRP A 35 1.48 3.58 5.62
N PHE A 36 1.92 4.80 5.35
CA PHE A 36 2.98 5.09 4.37
C PHE A 36 4.28 4.34 4.68
N ILE A 37 4.59 4.09 5.96
CA ILE A 37 5.76 3.30 6.37
C ILE A 37 5.48 1.79 6.29
N VAL A 38 4.26 1.37 6.66
CA VAL A 38 3.86 -0.04 6.65
C VAL A 38 3.79 -0.60 5.23
N VAL A 39 3.35 0.18 4.23
CA VAL A 39 3.22 -0.28 2.85
C VAL A 39 4.55 -0.80 2.26
N PRO A 40 5.68 -0.07 2.34
CA PRO A 40 6.99 -0.58 1.93
C PRO A 40 7.41 -1.86 2.65
N VAL A 41 7.08 -1.99 3.94
CA VAL A 41 7.36 -3.20 4.72
C VAL A 41 6.56 -4.37 4.15
N ILE A 42 5.27 -4.18 3.89
CA ILE A 42 4.41 -5.20 3.27
C ILE A 42 4.93 -5.57 1.88
N ASP A 43 5.29 -4.59 1.05
CA ASP A 43 5.87 -4.85 -0.28
C ASP A 43 7.11 -5.73 -0.16
N TRP A 44 8.05 -5.33 0.70
CA TRP A 44 9.35 -6.00 0.81
C TRP A 44 9.23 -7.44 1.32
N PHE A 45 8.45 -7.65 2.38
CA PHE A 45 8.38 -8.95 3.07
C PHE A 45 7.30 -9.89 2.54
N LEU A 46 6.23 -9.36 1.95
CA LEU A 46 5.09 -10.17 1.50
C LEU A 46 4.98 -10.14 -0.03
N MET A 47 4.89 -8.96 -0.65
CA MET A 47 4.55 -8.87 -2.06
C MET A 47 5.70 -9.33 -2.97
N ARG A 48 6.90 -8.79 -2.79
CA ARG A 48 8.09 -9.15 -3.57
C ARG A 48 8.38 -10.66 -3.60
N PRO A 49 8.43 -11.39 -2.47
CA PRO A 49 8.68 -12.82 -2.51
C PRO A 49 7.52 -13.61 -3.15
N LEU A 50 6.27 -13.16 -3.02
CA LEU A 50 5.14 -13.78 -3.71
C LEU A 50 5.25 -13.58 -5.22
N THR A 51 5.57 -12.37 -5.68
CA THR A 51 5.77 -12.07 -7.11
C THR A 51 6.93 -12.87 -7.70
N ARG A 52 8.06 -12.98 -7.00
CA ARG A 52 9.19 -13.81 -7.45
C ARG A 52 8.79 -15.27 -7.63
N LYS A 53 8.14 -15.85 -6.63
CA LYS A 53 7.64 -17.24 -6.71
C LYS A 53 6.62 -17.42 -7.84
N ALA A 54 5.77 -16.42 -8.08
CA ALA A 54 4.81 -16.45 -9.17
C ALA A 54 5.51 -16.45 -10.54
N ILE A 55 6.56 -15.63 -10.71
CA ILE A 55 7.39 -15.61 -11.93
C ILE A 55 8.10 -16.95 -12.12
N ASP A 56 8.77 -17.47 -11.09
CA ASP A 56 9.49 -18.74 -11.15
C ASP A 56 8.57 -19.93 -11.54
N LEU A 57 7.30 -19.90 -11.11
CA LEU A 57 6.31 -20.92 -11.46
C LEU A 57 5.76 -20.80 -12.87
N LEU A 58 5.83 -19.61 -13.47
CA LEU A 58 5.40 -19.36 -14.83
C LEU A 58 6.55 -19.50 -15.83
N GLU A 59 7.80 -19.51 -15.36
CA GLU A 59 8.98 -19.68 -16.19
C GLU A 59 8.97 -21.07 -16.85
N GLY A 60 8.77 -21.10 -18.17
CA GLY A 60 8.72 -22.34 -18.97
C GLY A 60 7.32 -22.93 -19.17
N VAL A 61 6.26 -22.26 -18.68
CA VAL A 61 4.87 -22.64 -18.99
C VAL A 61 4.49 -22.02 -20.35
N PRO A 62 3.93 -22.79 -21.31
CA PRO A 62 3.41 -22.24 -22.56
C PRO A 62 2.33 -21.20 -22.32
N ASP A 63 2.28 -20.13 -23.11
CA ASP A 63 1.30 -19.03 -22.98
C ASP A 63 -0.16 -19.50 -23.14
N ASP A 64 -0.36 -20.66 -23.79
CA ASP A 64 -1.62 -21.35 -24.04
C ASP A 64 -1.88 -22.55 -23.11
N GLY A 65 -0.98 -22.80 -22.15
CA GLY A 65 -1.09 -23.87 -21.16
C GLY A 65 -1.97 -23.52 -19.96
N GLU A 66 -2.51 -24.53 -19.28
CA GLU A 66 -3.21 -24.31 -18.01
C GLU A 66 -2.23 -23.85 -16.93
N PHE A 67 -2.63 -22.82 -16.17
CA PHE A 67 -1.82 -22.34 -15.04
C PHE A 67 -1.64 -23.45 -13.99
N PRO A 68 -0.41 -23.63 -13.47
CA PRO A 68 -0.15 -24.57 -12.38
C PRO A 68 -1.10 -24.30 -11.19
N PRO A 69 -1.65 -25.34 -10.53
CA PRO A 69 -2.51 -25.16 -9.35
C PRO A 69 -1.85 -24.35 -8.23
N SER A 70 -0.52 -24.43 -8.12
CA SER A 70 0.31 -23.64 -7.19
C SER A 70 0.27 -22.14 -7.50
N PHE A 71 0.10 -21.76 -8.76
CA PHE A 71 -0.02 -20.36 -9.18
C PHE A 71 -1.36 -19.75 -8.73
N LYS A 72 -2.48 -20.47 -8.85
CA LYS A 72 -3.80 -19.99 -8.39
C LYS A 72 -3.81 -19.62 -6.90
N ALA A 73 -3.12 -20.39 -6.07
CA ALA A 73 -3.01 -20.10 -4.64
C ALA A 73 -2.21 -18.81 -4.38
N LEU A 74 -1.16 -18.57 -5.17
CA LEU A 74 -0.36 -17.34 -5.12
C LEU A 74 -1.15 -16.12 -5.59
N GLU A 75 -1.88 -16.25 -6.70
CA GLU A 75 -2.75 -15.22 -7.25
C GLU A 75 -3.82 -14.81 -6.24
N SER A 76 -4.52 -15.76 -5.64
CA SER A 76 -5.54 -15.49 -4.62
C SER A 76 -4.96 -14.71 -3.43
N ARG A 77 -3.76 -15.11 -2.97
CA ARG A 77 -3.09 -14.44 -1.86
C ARG A 77 -2.64 -13.02 -2.23
N ALA A 78 -2.10 -12.82 -3.43
CA ALA A 78 -1.71 -11.51 -3.93
C ALA A 78 -2.93 -10.59 -4.11
N GLY A 79 -4.03 -11.12 -4.66
CA GLY A 79 -5.29 -10.41 -4.82
C GLY A 79 -5.90 -10.00 -3.48
N MET A 80 -5.88 -10.89 -2.48
CA MET A 80 -6.33 -10.57 -1.13
C MET A 80 -5.49 -9.45 -0.49
N LEU A 81 -4.15 -9.52 -0.59
CA LEU A 81 -3.26 -8.48 -0.08
C LEU A 81 -3.53 -7.13 -0.78
N GLY A 82 -3.65 -7.13 -2.11
CA GLY A 82 -4.01 -5.95 -2.88
C GLY A 82 -5.36 -5.37 -2.47
N GLY A 83 -6.37 -6.23 -2.27
CA GLY A 83 -7.70 -5.83 -1.80
C GLY A 83 -7.68 -5.20 -0.40
N LEU A 84 -6.92 -5.78 0.54
CA LEU A 84 -6.73 -5.20 1.88
C LEU A 84 -6.04 -3.84 1.83
N MET A 85 -5.04 -3.69 0.97
CA MET A 85 -4.40 -2.40 0.75
C MET A 85 -5.36 -1.38 0.14
N GLY A 86 -6.19 -1.76 -0.85
CA GLY A 86 -7.24 -0.89 -1.39
C GLY A 86 -8.25 -0.46 -0.31
N LEU A 87 -8.72 -1.41 0.51
CA LEU A 87 -9.66 -1.15 1.60
C LEU A 87 -9.08 -0.17 2.63
N SER A 88 -7.79 -0.28 2.95
CA SER A 88 -7.13 0.64 3.89
C SER A 88 -7.15 2.09 3.40
N VAL A 89 -6.96 2.33 2.10
CA VAL A 89 -7.02 3.67 1.50
C VAL A 89 -8.43 4.24 1.58
N ILE A 90 -9.45 3.42 1.29
CA ILE A 90 -10.85 3.80 1.43
C ILE A 90 -11.14 4.17 2.90
N GLY A 91 -10.67 3.37 3.86
CA GLY A 91 -10.81 3.63 5.29
C GLY A 91 -10.18 4.96 5.72
N ILE A 92 -8.96 5.25 5.27
CA ILE A 92 -8.28 6.52 5.55
C ILE A 92 -9.05 7.70 4.94
N THR A 93 -9.51 7.55 3.69
CA THR A 93 -10.31 8.59 3.00
C THR A 93 -11.63 8.84 3.71
N PHE A 94 -12.29 7.81 4.22
CA PHE A 94 -13.49 7.94 5.04
C PHE A 94 -13.21 8.72 6.33
N LEU A 95 -12.08 8.45 7.00
CA LEU A 95 -11.70 9.16 8.22
C LEU A 95 -11.46 10.65 7.97
N MET A 96 -10.93 11.05 6.81
CA MET A 96 -10.80 12.46 6.41
C MET A 96 -12.15 13.19 6.35
N VAL A 97 -13.23 12.48 5.97
CA VAL A 97 -14.57 13.07 5.85
C VAL A 97 -15.29 13.08 7.20
N TRP A 98 -15.16 12.01 7.97
CA TRP A 98 -15.87 11.85 9.24
C TRP A 98 -15.25 12.64 10.39
N LYS A 99 -13.91 12.73 10.43
CA LYS A 99 -13.13 13.47 11.42
C LYS A 99 -12.03 14.25 10.72
N PRO A 100 -12.37 15.32 9.98
CA PRO A 100 -11.41 16.11 9.22
C PRO A 100 -10.29 16.68 10.09
#